data_AF-A0A8B7J401-F1
#
_entry.id   AF-A0A8B7J401-F1
#
_cell.length_a   1.000
_cell.length_b   1.000
_cell.length_c   1.000
_cell.angle_alpha   90.00
_cell.angle_beta   90.00
_cell.angle_gamma   90.00
#
_symmetry.space_group_name_H-M   'P 1'
#
loop_
_entity.id
_entity.type
_entity.pdbx_description
1 polymer ?
#
loop_
_entity_poly.entity_id
_entity_poly.type
_entity_poly.pdbx_seq_one_letter_code
_entity_poly.pdbx_strand_id
1 'polypeptide(L)'
;MSCPENSVYTACGPACPATCNDLVTSTECQSLACVETCACREGFVLDAGKCIPKAECGCAYEGRLFAPGEEFWADDACTRHCVCDATSRQAKCRDAGCRIGEQCRVEKGILDCYPVSYGTCSAAGRTHYQTFDGSRFVFQGSCLYQLAGLCKKSQGLVDFQVLIQNGHQDNQHLSAIAFVQVKVYGGDIAISQKHPGKIMVDNLLVNLPYRTRGGKVSAYQGGR
;
A
#
# COMPACT_ATOMS: atom_id res chain seq x y z
N MET A 1 17.79 -39.36 -9.09
CA MET A 1 17.49 -38.09 -8.40
C MET A 1 16.70 -37.21 -9.36
N SER A 2 15.61 -36.57 -8.93
CA SER A 2 14.88 -35.61 -9.76
C SER A 2 15.27 -34.21 -9.33
N CYS A 3 15.81 -33.42 -10.24
CA CYS A 3 16.14 -32.03 -9.98
C CYS A 3 14.90 -31.12 -10.14
N PRO A 4 14.87 -29.93 -9.50
CA PRO A 4 13.84 -28.92 -9.71
C PRO A 4 13.70 -28.47 -11.17
N GLU A 5 12.60 -27.80 -11.48
CA GLU A 5 12.39 -27.19 -12.79
C GLU A 5 13.54 -26.25 -13.18
N ASN A 6 13.88 -26.24 -14.48
CA ASN A 6 14.97 -25.45 -15.05
C ASN A 6 16.37 -25.72 -14.46
N SER A 7 16.56 -26.89 -13.84
CA SER A 7 17.86 -27.38 -13.39
C SER A 7 18.18 -28.77 -13.96
N VAL A 8 19.45 -29.15 -13.89
CA VAL A 8 19.99 -30.42 -14.38
C VAL A 8 20.90 -31.01 -13.32
N TYR A 9 20.82 -32.32 -13.12
CA TYR A 9 21.71 -33.03 -12.23
C TYR A 9 23.13 -33.05 -12.80
N THR A 10 24.11 -32.68 -11.97
CA THR A 10 25.52 -32.58 -12.35
C THR A 10 26.39 -33.19 -11.25
N ALA A 11 27.16 -34.23 -11.60
CA ALA A 11 28.05 -34.93 -10.65
C ALA A 11 29.20 -34.05 -10.12
N CYS A 12 29.63 -33.06 -10.90
CA CYS A 12 30.69 -32.11 -10.56
C CYS A 12 30.24 -30.72 -11.01
N GLY A 13 29.36 -30.08 -10.23
CA GLY A 13 28.84 -28.74 -10.47
C GLY A 13 29.53 -27.67 -9.61
N PRO A 14 29.27 -26.38 -9.90
CA PRO A 14 29.87 -25.28 -9.15
C PRO A 14 29.39 -25.33 -7.69
N ALA A 15 30.32 -25.17 -6.74
CA ALA A 15 30.01 -25.10 -5.31
C ALA A 15 29.12 -23.88 -4.98
N CYS A 16 29.29 -22.79 -5.73
CA CYS A 16 28.44 -21.61 -5.67
C CYS A 16 27.66 -21.47 -6.98
N PRO A 17 26.34 -21.71 -6.98
CA PRO A 17 25.53 -21.48 -8.16
C PRO A 17 25.46 -19.98 -8.47
N ALA A 18 25.33 -19.64 -9.75
CA ALA A 18 25.04 -18.27 -10.16
C ALA A 18 23.69 -17.83 -9.57
N THR A 19 23.64 -16.62 -9.01
CA THR A 19 22.42 -16.02 -8.46
C THR A 19 22.11 -14.72 -9.20
N CYS A 20 20.97 -14.08 -8.92
CA CYS A 20 20.70 -12.74 -9.45
C CYS A 20 21.70 -11.67 -8.99
N ASN A 21 22.51 -11.95 -7.96
CA ASN A 21 23.59 -11.07 -7.54
C ASN A 21 24.92 -11.53 -8.14
N ASP A 22 25.19 -11.10 -9.38
CA ASP A 22 26.45 -11.40 -10.08
C ASP A 22 27.69 -10.86 -9.33
N LEU A 23 27.51 -9.90 -8.40
CA LEU A 23 28.59 -9.25 -7.63
C LEU A 23 29.03 -10.03 -6.38
N VAL A 24 28.25 -11.01 -5.93
CA VAL A 24 28.51 -11.80 -4.72
C VAL A 24 28.93 -13.23 -5.08
N THR A 25 29.54 -13.42 -6.25
CA THR A 25 30.45 -14.56 -6.41
C THR A 25 31.75 -14.17 -5.73
N SER A 26 31.88 -14.53 -4.45
CA SER A 26 33.14 -14.33 -3.74
C SER A 26 34.28 -14.96 -4.55
N THR A 27 35.44 -14.34 -4.55
CA THR A 27 36.66 -14.94 -5.12
C THR A 27 36.94 -16.31 -4.51
N GLU A 28 36.43 -16.57 -3.30
CA GLU A 28 36.48 -17.87 -2.61
C GLU A 28 35.67 -18.97 -3.33
N CYS A 29 34.63 -18.63 -4.08
CA CYS A 29 33.85 -19.62 -4.82
C CYS A 29 34.61 -20.23 -6.00
N GLN A 30 35.58 -19.52 -6.56
CA GLN A 30 36.36 -19.99 -7.72
C GLN A 30 37.40 -21.05 -7.35
N SER A 31 37.82 -21.09 -6.08
CA SER A 31 38.82 -22.02 -5.55
C SER A 31 38.22 -23.26 -4.88
N LEU A 32 36.90 -23.36 -4.77
CA LEU A 32 36.23 -24.51 -4.18
C LEU A 32 36.18 -25.70 -5.16
N ALA A 33 36.38 -26.90 -4.61
CA ALA A 33 36.16 -28.13 -5.35
C ALA A 33 34.70 -28.22 -5.82
N CYS A 34 34.48 -28.81 -6.99
CA CYS A 34 33.12 -29.04 -7.47
C CYS A 34 32.37 -30.01 -6.55
N VAL A 35 31.04 -29.85 -6.52
CA VAL A 35 30.15 -30.66 -5.69
C VAL A 35 29.07 -31.29 -6.56
N GLU A 36 28.61 -32.48 -6.17
CA GLU A 36 27.45 -33.11 -6.78
C GLU A 36 26.18 -32.29 -6.45
N THR A 37 25.50 -31.77 -7.47
CA THR A 37 24.39 -30.80 -7.27
C THR A 37 23.39 -30.80 -8.44
N CYS A 38 22.24 -30.15 -8.24
CA CYS A 38 21.35 -29.75 -9.33
C CYS A 38 21.72 -28.32 -9.76
N ALA A 39 22.43 -28.19 -10.88
CA ALA A 39 22.83 -26.89 -11.42
C ALA A 39 21.72 -26.29 -12.28
N CYS A 40 21.50 -24.97 -12.19
CA CYS A 40 20.58 -24.28 -13.10
C CYS A 40 21.05 -24.42 -14.54
N ARG A 41 20.09 -24.53 -15.48
CA ARG A 41 20.37 -24.54 -16.92
C ARG A 41 21.00 -23.23 -17.35
N GLU A 42 21.71 -23.25 -18.48
CA GLU A 42 22.23 -22.03 -19.09
C GLU A 42 21.11 -21.01 -19.33
N GLY A 43 21.34 -19.74 -18.98
CA GLY A 43 20.33 -18.68 -19.01
C GLY A 43 19.46 -18.57 -17.74
N PHE A 44 19.60 -19.51 -16.79
CA PHE A 44 18.89 -19.48 -15.51
C PHE A 44 19.86 -19.27 -14.34
N VAL A 45 19.37 -18.62 -13.29
CA VAL A 45 20.11 -18.40 -12.05
C VAL A 45 19.27 -18.83 -10.85
N LEU A 46 19.94 -19.17 -9.76
CA LEU A 46 19.28 -19.58 -8.52
C LEU A 46 18.78 -18.35 -7.77
N ASP A 47 17.47 -18.30 -7.53
CA ASP A 47 16.81 -17.33 -6.67
C ASP A 47 15.83 -18.05 -5.74
N ALA A 48 15.95 -17.82 -4.43
CA ALA A 48 15.14 -18.46 -3.39
C ALA A 48 14.92 -19.98 -3.56
N GLY A 49 15.96 -20.72 -4.01
CA GLY A 49 15.91 -22.18 -4.20
C GLY A 49 15.29 -22.65 -5.53
N LYS A 50 14.96 -21.73 -6.45
CA LYS A 50 14.43 -22.03 -7.79
C LYS A 50 15.34 -21.47 -8.87
N CYS A 51 15.39 -22.14 -10.02
CA CYS A 51 16.10 -21.61 -11.19
C CYS A 51 15.15 -20.75 -12.01
N ILE A 52 15.37 -19.43 -11.97
CA ILE A 52 14.59 -18.44 -12.73
C ILE A 52 15.40 -17.90 -13.92
N PRO A 53 14.75 -17.46 -15.01
CA PRO A 53 15.44 -16.83 -16.12
C PRO A 53 16.25 -15.61 -15.63
N LYS A 54 17.49 -15.45 -16.10
CA LYS A 54 18.34 -14.29 -15.73
C LYS A 54 17.70 -12.93 -16.09
N ALA A 55 16.75 -12.92 -17.03
CA ALA A 55 15.97 -11.76 -17.41
C ALA A 55 14.92 -11.34 -16.35
N GLU A 56 14.52 -12.25 -15.46
CA GLU A 56 13.58 -11.96 -14.36
C GLU A 56 14.29 -11.42 -13.11
N CYS A 57 15.63 -11.42 -13.09
CA CYS A 57 16.39 -10.76 -12.05
C CYS A 57 16.12 -9.26 -12.04
N GLY A 58 16.01 -8.71 -10.84
CA GLY A 58 15.89 -7.27 -10.64
C GLY A 58 17.23 -6.53 -10.70
N CYS A 59 17.35 -5.49 -9.88
CA CYS A 59 18.48 -4.57 -9.87
C CYS A 59 19.34 -4.80 -8.63
N ALA A 60 20.66 -4.75 -8.81
CA ALA A 60 21.59 -4.61 -7.69
C ALA A 60 21.87 -3.12 -7.43
N TYR A 61 21.67 -2.67 -6.19
CA TYR A 61 22.01 -1.31 -5.76
C TYR A 61 22.67 -1.37 -4.38
N GLU A 62 23.92 -0.89 -4.29
CA GLU A 62 24.74 -0.90 -3.06
C GLU A 62 24.78 -2.26 -2.34
N GLY A 63 24.90 -3.35 -3.10
CA GLY A 63 24.97 -4.71 -2.57
C GLY A 63 23.62 -5.34 -2.21
N ARG A 64 22.50 -4.61 -2.35
CA ARG A 64 21.14 -5.12 -2.15
C ARG A 64 20.47 -5.43 -3.49
N LEU A 65 19.63 -6.46 -3.50
CA LEU A 65 18.80 -6.83 -4.65
C LEU A 65 17.39 -6.27 -4.48
N PHE A 66 16.85 -5.68 -5.54
CA PHE A 66 15.50 -5.15 -5.62
C PHE A 66 14.79 -5.76 -6.82
N ALA A 67 13.54 -6.20 -6.65
CA ALA A 67 12.76 -6.83 -7.70
C ALA A 67 12.47 -5.86 -8.87
N PRO A 68 12.20 -6.35 -10.09
CA PRO A 68 11.78 -5.50 -11.20
C PRO A 68 10.56 -4.63 -10.83
N GLY A 69 10.67 -3.32 -10.97
CA GLY A 69 9.62 -2.36 -10.60
C GLY A 69 9.54 -2.02 -9.11
N GLU A 70 10.38 -2.60 -8.26
CA GLU A 70 10.43 -2.27 -6.84
C GLU A 70 10.92 -0.82 -6.64
N GLU A 71 10.21 -0.10 -5.77
CA GLU A 71 10.51 1.27 -5.36
C GLU A 71 11.13 1.26 -3.97
N PHE A 72 12.19 2.06 -3.76
CA PHE A 72 12.92 2.11 -2.49
C PHE A 72 13.63 3.45 -2.26
N TRP A 73 13.87 3.77 -0.99
CA TRP A 73 14.75 4.86 -0.57
C TRP A 73 16.20 4.39 -0.58
N ALA A 74 17.08 5.15 -1.25
CA ALA A 74 18.50 4.85 -1.37
C ALA A 74 19.35 5.40 -0.21
N ASP A 75 18.74 6.15 0.70
CA ASP A 75 19.40 6.69 1.89
C ASP A 75 18.45 6.65 3.09
N ASP A 76 19.03 6.75 4.29
CA ASP A 76 18.29 6.68 5.56
C ASP A 76 17.53 7.98 5.90
N ALA A 77 17.71 9.05 5.12
CA ALA A 77 17.07 10.36 5.30
C ALA A 77 15.87 10.59 4.35
N CYS A 78 15.53 9.58 3.53
CA CYS A 78 14.52 9.65 2.48
C CYS A 78 14.74 10.85 1.54
N THR A 79 15.99 11.10 1.12
CA THR A 79 16.33 12.19 0.19
C THR A 79 16.43 11.75 -1.27
N ARG A 80 16.56 10.44 -1.49
CA ARG A 80 16.76 9.84 -2.80
C ARG A 80 15.88 8.61 -2.99
N HIS A 81 14.96 8.69 -3.93
CA HIS A 81 14.01 7.63 -4.23
C HIS A 81 14.34 6.96 -5.55
N CYS A 82 14.41 5.62 -5.56
CA CYS A 82 14.79 4.83 -6.70
C CYS A 82 13.69 3.85 -7.10
N VAL A 83 13.67 3.50 -8.39
CA VAL A 83 12.88 2.39 -8.92
C VAL A 83 13.81 1.46 -9.69
N CYS A 84 13.68 0.15 -9.46
CA CYS A 84 14.37 -0.82 -10.28
C CYS A 84 13.73 -0.89 -11.66
N ASP A 85 14.42 -0.38 -12.69
CA ASP A 85 13.93 -0.44 -14.06
C ASP A 85 14.06 -1.87 -14.60
N ALA A 86 12.92 -2.51 -14.87
CA ALA A 86 12.85 -3.89 -15.34
C ALA A 86 13.56 -4.11 -16.69
N THR A 87 13.72 -3.07 -17.51
CA THR A 87 14.33 -3.20 -18.84
C THR A 87 15.84 -3.07 -18.76
N SER A 88 16.34 -2.03 -18.10
CA SER A 88 17.78 -1.78 -17.96
C SER A 88 18.42 -2.57 -16.82
N ARG A 89 17.64 -3.15 -15.91
CA ARG A 89 18.09 -3.81 -14.65
C ARG A 89 19.01 -2.89 -13.84
N GLN A 90 18.68 -1.60 -13.85
CA GLN A 90 19.40 -0.56 -13.12
C GLN A 90 18.42 0.23 -12.28
N ALA A 91 18.86 0.60 -11.08
CA ALA A 91 18.11 1.52 -10.23
C ALA A 91 18.11 2.92 -10.85
N LYS A 92 16.94 3.42 -11.20
CA LYS A 92 16.75 4.81 -11.64
C LYS A 92 16.32 5.65 -10.45
N CYS A 93 17.22 6.53 -10.01
CA CYS A 93 17.03 7.32 -8.80
C CYS A 93 16.74 8.78 -9.13
N ARG A 94 15.92 9.42 -8.29
CA ARG A 94 15.63 10.86 -8.31
C ARG A 94 15.68 11.42 -6.90
N ASP A 95 15.96 12.71 -6.81
CA ASP A 95 15.85 13.42 -5.53
C ASP A 95 14.37 13.53 -5.16
N ALA A 96 14.07 13.23 -3.91
CA ALA A 96 12.72 13.20 -3.35
C ALA A 96 12.76 13.51 -1.85
N GLY A 97 11.61 13.68 -1.23
CA GLY A 97 11.53 13.94 0.20
C GLY A 97 10.14 13.63 0.74
N CYS A 98 10.08 13.37 2.04
CA CYS A 98 8.80 13.23 2.73
C CYS A 98 7.98 14.51 2.65
N ARG A 99 6.65 14.36 2.61
CA ARG A 99 5.74 15.50 2.55
C ARG A 99 5.72 16.22 3.89
N ILE A 100 5.17 17.43 3.87
CA ILE A 100 4.83 18.15 5.11
C ILE A 100 3.89 17.27 5.94
N GLY A 101 4.24 17.03 7.20
CA GLY A 101 3.47 16.15 8.10
C GLY A 101 3.89 14.67 8.04
N GLU A 102 4.90 14.33 7.26
CA GLU A 102 5.54 13.01 7.25
C GLU A 102 6.98 13.11 7.78
N GLN A 103 7.49 11.99 8.29
CA GLN A 103 8.85 11.83 8.73
C GLN A 103 9.42 10.54 8.18
N CYS A 104 10.67 10.61 7.69
CA CYS A 104 11.44 9.44 7.29
C CYS A 104 11.77 8.61 8.52
N ARG A 105 11.25 7.39 8.59
CA ARG A 105 11.54 6.44 9.68
C ARG A 105 11.34 5.00 9.22
N VAL A 106 11.84 4.07 10.01
CA VAL A 106 11.58 2.64 9.80
C VAL A 106 10.37 2.22 10.63
N GLU A 107 9.32 1.73 9.98
CA GLU A 107 8.15 1.14 10.64
C GLU A 107 7.98 -0.30 10.18
N LYS A 108 7.96 -1.25 11.13
CA LYS A 108 7.90 -2.71 10.85
C LYS A 108 8.97 -3.20 9.85
N GLY A 109 10.17 -2.62 9.93
CA GLY A 109 11.32 -2.99 9.08
C GLY A 109 11.33 -2.31 7.71
N ILE A 110 10.38 -1.43 7.40
CA ILE A 110 10.30 -0.72 6.12
C ILE A 110 10.61 0.76 6.36
N LEU A 111 11.69 1.25 5.73
CA LEU A 111 12.04 2.67 5.68
C LEU A 111 11.11 3.39 4.69
N ASP A 112 10.33 4.35 5.18
CA ASP A 112 9.46 5.17 4.34
C ASP A 112 9.10 6.50 5.03
N CYS A 113 8.34 7.32 4.33
CA CYS A 113 7.72 8.54 4.84
C CYS A 113 6.40 8.22 5.52
N TYR A 114 6.40 8.30 6.86
CA TYR A 114 5.21 7.99 7.66
C TYR A 114 4.65 9.25 8.33
N PRO A 115 3.32 9.35 8.54
CA PRO A 115 2.71 10.51 9.18
C PRO A 115 3.26 10.71 10.60
N VAL A 116 3.53 11.97 10.97
CA VAL A 116 4.00 12.35 12.32
C VAL A 116 2.86 12.39 13.33
N SER A 117 1.64 12.65 12.87
CA SER A 117 0.45 12.72 13.71
C SER A 117 -0.79 12.37 12.90
N TYR A 118 -1.86 12.04 13.62
CA TYR A 118 -3.18 11.78 13.05
C TYR A 118 -4.16 12.80 13.61
N GLY A 119 -5.00 13.37 12.75
CA GLY A 119 -6.10 14.26 13.15
C GLY A 119 -7.45 13.54 13.04
N THR A 120 -8.39 13.89 13.90
CA THR A 120 -9.77 13.41 13.82
C THR A 120 -10.72 14.57 13.58
N CYS A 121 -11.44 14.55 12.47
CA CYS A 121 -12.59 15.42 12.22
C CYS A 121 -13.86 14.68 12.66
N SER A 122 -14.78 15.37 13.34
CA SER A 122 -16.05 14.78 13.77
C SER A 122 -17.23 15.70 13.55
N ALA A 123 -18.39 15.09 13.30
CA ALA A 123 -19.68 15.73 13.23
C ALA A 123 -20.61 15.03 14.22
N ALA A 124 -21.22 15.78 15.13
CA ALA A 124 -22.04 15.25 16.21
C ALA A 124 -23.38 15.99 16.32
N GLY A 125 -24.45 15.20 16.48
CA GLY A 125 -25.81 15.72 16.44
C GLY A 125 -26.10 16.35 15.08
N ARG A 126 -26.77 17.52 15.07
CA ARG A 126 -27.17 18.22 13.84
C ARG A 126 -26.20 19.32 13.40
N THR A 127 -25.45 19.89 14.34
CA THR A 127 -24.80 21.19 14.11
C THR A 127 -23.38 21.28 14.64
N HIS A 128 -22.90 20.34 15.45
CA HIS A 128 -21.60 20.46 16.09
C HIS A 128 -20.55 19.77 15.25
N TYR A 129 -19.50 20.51 14.92
CA TYR A 129 -18.38 20.03 14.13
C TYR A 129 -17.08 20.32 14.86
N GLN A 130 -16.14 19.38 14.73
CA GLN A 130 -14.76 19.54 15.16
C GLN A 130 -13.85 19.25 13.98
N THR A 131 -12.97 20.19 13.65
CA THR A 131 -11.98 20.07 12.58
C THR A 131 -10.79 19.21 13.00
N PHE A 132 -9.93 18.84 12.04
CA PHE A 132 -8.74 18.01 12.28
C PHE A 132 -7.71 18.64 13.24
N ASP A 133 -7.63 19.97 13.27
CA ASP A 133 -6.79 20.77 14.19
C ASP A 133 -7.48 21.04 15.54
N GLY A 134 -8.69 20.53 15.75
CA GLY A 134 -9.39 20.57 17.03
C GLY A 134 -10.35 21.75 17.21
N SER A 135 -10.40 22.69 16.27
CA SER A 135 -11.32 23.83 16.28
C SER A 135 -12.79 23.36 16.24
N ARG A 136 -13.64 23.98 17.05
CA ARG A 136 -15.06 23.62 17.18
C ARG A 136 -15.95 24.73 16.67
N PHE A 137 -17.00 24.38 15.94
CA PHE A 137 -17.97 25.34 15.44
C PHE A 137 -19.37 24.75 15.32
N VAL A 138 -20.34 25.65 15.20
CA VAL A 138 -21.75 25.32 15.00
C VAL A 138 -22.15 25.74 13.60
N PHE A 139 -22.73 24.82 12.84
CA PHE A 139 -23.25 25.11 11.50
C PHE A 139 -24.64 24.51 11.32
N GLN A 140 -25.57 25.31 10.79
CA GLN A 140 -26.95 24.92 10.53
C GLN A 140 -27.21 24.93 9.03
N GLY A 141 -27.11 23.76 8.41
CA GLY A 141 -27.37 23.55 7.00
C GLY A 141 -28.16 22.27 6.76
N SER A 142 -28.99 22.27 5.72
CA SER A 142 -29.84 21.14 5.31
C SER A 142 -29.41 20.47 4.00
N CYS A 143 -28.41 21.02 3.32
CA CYS A 143 -27.88 20.47 2.07
C CYS A 143 -26.92 19.29 2.33
N LEU A 144 -26.47 18.67 1.23
CA LEU A 144 -25.33 17.77 1.23
C LEU A 144 -24.04 18.59 1.27
N TYR A 145 -23.19 18.35 2.26
CA TYR A 145 -21.92 19.06 2.45
C TYR A 145 -20.74 18.10 2.40
N GLN A 146 -19.60 18.58 1.89
CA GLN A 146 -18.35 17.85 2.01
C GLN A 146 -17.75 18.08 3.40
N LEU A 147 -17.73 17.02 4.23
CA LEU A 147 -17.12 17.04 5.55
C LEU A 147 -15.60 16.91 5.47
N ALA A 148 -15.12 16.03 4.59
CA ALA A 148 -13.68 15.81 4.36
C ALA A 148 -13.42 15.36 2.92
N GLY A 149 -12.26 15.70 2.39
CA GLY A 149 -11.80 15.27 1.08
C GLY A 149 -10.55 16.04 0.66
N LEU A 150 -9.92 15.62 -0.43
CA LEU A 150 -8.75 16.32 -0.98
C LEU A 150 -9.17 17.63 -1.66
N CYS A 151 -8.47 18.73 -1.37
CA CYS A 151 -8.69 20.00 -2.07
C CYS A 151 -8.22 19.94 -3.54
N LYS A 152 -7.15 19.19 -3.79
CA LYS A 152 -6.57 18.94 -5.12
C LYS A 152 -6.07 17.51 -5.17
N LYS A 153 -6.30 16.84 -6.30
CA LYS A 153 -5.71 15.53 -6.56
C LYS A 153 -4.19 15.68 -6.60
N SER A 154 -3.48 14.79 -5.89
CA SER A 154 -2.04 14.78 -5.81
C SER A 154 -1.53 13.37 -6.06
N GLN A 155 -0.47 13.23 -6.84
CA GLN A 155 0.15 11.94 -7.11
C GLN A 155 0.59 11.30 -5.79
N GLY A 156 0.33 10.00 -5.62
CA GLY A 156 0.65 9.25 -4.39
C GLY A 156 -0.36 9.38 -3.24
N LEU A 157 -1.38 10.23 -3.34
CA LEU A 157 -2.50 10.21 -2.40
C LEU A 157 -3.72 9.51 -3.02
N VAL A 158 -4.39 8.71 -2.20
CA VAL A 158 -5.68 8.13 -2.55
C VAL A 158 -6.74 9.23 -2.47
N ASP A 159 -7.42 9.47 -3.58
CA ASP A 159 -8.55 10.39 -3.63
C ASP A 159 -9.75 9.83 -2.85
N PHE A 160 -10.36 10.68 -2.02
CA PHE A 160 -11.53 10.33 -1.24
C PHE A 160 -12.40 11.55 -0.94
N GLN A 161 -13.68 11.29 -0.70
CA GLN A 161 -14.65 12.29 -0.30
C GLN A 161 -15.60 11.71 0.74
N VAL A 162 -15.85 12.46 1.80
CA VAL A 162 -16.86 12.18 2.81
C VAL A 162 -17.91 13.28 2.75
N LEU A 163 -19.12 12.92 2.36
CA LEU A 163 -20.28 13.80 2.28
C LEU A 163 -21.24 13.47 3.41
N ILE A 164 -21.87 14.51 3.96
CA ILE A 164 -22.86 14.38 5.02
C ILE A 164 -24.10 15.20 4.70
N GLN A 165 -25.26 14.72 5.14
CA GLN A 165 -26.49 15.48 5.13
C GLN A 165 -27.14 15.41 6.51
N ASN A 166 -27.41 16.58 7.07
CA ASN A 166 -28.10 16.71 8.35
C ASN A 166 -29.60 16.41 8.16
N GLY A 167 -30.21 15.74 9.14
CA GLY A 167 -31.65 15.46 9.10
C GLY A 167 -32.50 16.73 9.24
N HIS A 168 -33.68 16.72 8.62
CA HIS A 168 -34.67 17.78 8.78
C HIS A 168 -35.30 17.74 10.17
N GLN A 169 -35.78 18.88 10.66
CA GLN A 169 -36.50 18.96 11.94
C GLN A 169 -37.86 18.27 11.78
N ASP A 170 -38.12 17.27 12.61
CA ASP A 170 -39.47 16.74 12.86
C ASP A 170 -39.70 16.71 14.39
N ASN A 171 -40.94 16.98 14.80
CA ASN A 171 -41.27 17.73 16.02
C ASN A 171 -40.99 17.04 17.38
N GLN A 172 -40.23 15.94 17.42
CA GLN A 172 -39.98 15.17 18.66
C GLN A 172 -38.57 14.58 18.84
N HIS A 173 -37.64 14.69 17.88
CA HIS A 173 -36.26 14.19 18.07
C HIS A 173 -35.21 15.14 17.48
N LEU A 174 -34.10 15.37 18.23
CA LEU A 174 -32.93 16.07 17.73
C LEU A 174 -32.36 15.28 16.53
N SER A 175 -32.69 15.73 15.32
CA SER A 175 -32.33 15.08 14.06
C SER A 175 -30.83 14.85 13.98
N ALA A 176 -30.39 13.60 14.13
CA ALA A 176 -29.02 13.19 13.92
C ALA A 176 -28.61 13.34 12.44
N ILE A 177 -27.33 13.12 12.13
CA ILE A 177 -26.83 12.97 10.76
C ILE A 177 -27.68 11.90 10.06
N ALA A 178 -28.39 12.29 9.01
CA ALA A 178 -29.37 11.43 8.33
C ALA A 178 -28.71 10.52 7.29
N PHE A 179 -27.62 11.02 6.69
CA PHE A 179 -26.95 10.38 5.58
C PHE A 179 -25.46 10.70 5.59
N VAL A 180 -24.65 9.67 5.36
CA VAL A 180 -23.20 9.77 5.16
C VAL A 180 -22.88 9.03 3.87
N GLN A 181 -22.07 9.64 3.00
CA GLN A 181 -21.59 9.02 1.78
C GLN A 181 -20.08 9.11 1.72
N VAL A 182 -19.43 7.98 1.46
CA VAL A 182 -17.99 7.85 1.37
C VAL A 182 -17.64 7.38 -0.04
N LYS A 183 -16.89 8.20 -0.76
CA LYS A 183 -16.36 7.87 -2.09
C LYS A 183 -14.86 7.64 -1.96
N VAL A 184 -14.38 6.44 -2.27
CA VAL A 184 -12.96 6.08 -2.16
C VAL A 184 -12.65 4.88 -3.06
N TYR A 185 -11.45 4.84 -3.65
CA TYR A 185 -11.04 3.77 -4.57
C TYR A 185 -12.01 3.52 -5.75
N GLY A 186 -12.74 4.56 -6.18
CA GLY A 186 -13.74 4.46 -7.23
C GLY A 186 -15.09 3.84 -6.81
N GLY A 187 -15.24 3.43 -5.54
CA GLY A 187 -16.51 2.96 -5.00
C GLY A 187 -17.28 4.05 -4.27
N ASP A 188 -18.60 3.86 -4.16
CA ASP A 188 -19.54 4.76 -3.51
C ASP A 188 -20.31 4.02 -2.40
N ILE A 189 -20.11 4.43 -1.15
CA ILE A 189 -20.72 3.80 0.03
C ILE A 189 -21.61 4.82 0.72
N ALA A 190 -22.91 4.54 0.78
CA ALA A 190 -23.90 5.37 1.45
C ALA A 190 -24.48 4.66 2.68
N ILE A 191 -24.47 5.38 3.80
CA ILE A 191 -25.00 4.96 5.10
C ILE A 191 -26.17 5.86 5.42
N SER A 192 -27.31 5.26 5.77
CA SER A 192 -28.51 5.99 6.15
C SER A 192 -29.23 5.30 7.29
N GLN A 193 -29.98 6.07 8.07
CA GLN A 193 -30.79 5.53 9.17
C GLN A 193 -32.05 4.79 8.69
N LYS A 194 -32.39 4.87 7.39
CA LYS A 194 -33.59 4.24 6.81
C LYS A 194 -33.53 2.72 6.79
N HIS A 195 -32.33 2.13 6.74
CA HIS A 195 -32.14 0.68 6.66
C HIS A 195 -31.10 0.21 7.68
N PRO A 196 -31.50 0.03 8.96
CA PRO A 196 -30.60 -0.46 10.00
C PRO A 196 -29.93 -1.79 9.60
N GLY A 197 -28.64 -1.93 9.89
CA GLY A 197 -27.84 -3.13 9.56
C GLY A 197 -27.50 -3.28 8.08
N LYS A 198 -27.85 -2.31 7.23
CA LYS A 198 -27.55 -2.31 5.80
C LYS A 198 -26.87 -1.01 5.36
N ILE A 199 -26.15 -1.09 4.25
CA ILE A 199 -25.52 0.05 3.58
C ILE A 199 -25.78 -0.06 2.08
N MET A 200 -25.68 1.05 1.37
CA MET A 200 -25.72 1.09 -0.08
C MET A 200 -24.29 1.13 -0.61
N VAL A 201 -23.92 0.21 -1.49
CA VAL A 201 -22.62 0.15 -2.15
C VAL A 201 -22.85 0.15 -3.66
N ASP A 202 -22.39 1.19 -4.35
CA ASP A 202 -22.57 1.35 -5.80
C ASP A 202 -24.02 1.14 -6.26
N ASN A 203 -24.97 1.75 -5.54
CA ASN A 203 -26.43 1.63 -5.71
C ASN A 203 -27.05 0.26 -5.37
N LEU A 204 -26.29 -0.67 -4.80
CA LEU A 204 -26.80 -1.96 -4.31
C LEU A 204 -26.93 -1.94 -2.79
N LEU A 205 -28.12 -2.28 -2.27
CA LEU A 205 -28.35 -2.41 -0.84
C LEU A 205 -27.78 -3.75 -0.33
N VAL A 206 -26.77 -3.69 0.53
CA VAL A 206 -26.07 -4.85 1.07
C VAL A 206 -26.16 -4.91 2.59
N ASN A 207 -26.10 -6.11 3.16
CA ASN A 207 -26.08 -6.31 4.61
C ASN A 207 -24.67 -6.05 5.16
N LEU A 208 -24.59 -5.53 6.39
CA LEU A 208 -23.35 -5.52 7.16
C LEU A 208 -23.08 -6.91 7.78
N PRO A 209 -21.81 -7.29 8.00
CA PRO A 209 -20.60 -6.58 7.59
C PRO A 209 -20.34 -6.70 6.08
N TYR A 210 -19.70 -5.67 5.54
CA TYR A 210 -19.29 -5.61 4.14
C TYR A 210 -17.79 -5.37 4.03
N ARG A 211 -17.13 -6.02 3.06
CA ARG A 211 -15.70 -5.84 2.80
C ARG A 211 -15.42 -5.89 1.30
N THR A 212 -14.63 -4.94 0.80
CA THR A 212 -14.24 -4.92 -0.63
C THR A 212 -13.22 -6.00 -0.95
N ARG A 213 -13.16 -6.41 -2.22
CA ARG A 213 -12.13 -7.34 -2.74
C ARG A 213 -10.75 -6.69 -2.54
N GLY A 214 -9.84 -7.38 -1.84
CA GLY A 214 -8.54 -6.83 -1.42
C GLY A 214 -8.54 -6.14 -0.05
N GLY A 215 -9.69 -6.06 0.62
CA GLY A 215 -9.78 -5.71 2.04
C GLY A 215 -9.48 -4.25 2.41
N LYS A 216 -9.35 -3.37 1.42
CA LYS A 216 -9.04 -1.94 1.60
C LYS A 216 -10.16 -1.15 2.27
N VAL A 217 -11.41 -1.58 2.10
CA VAL A 217 -12.58 -0.95 2.73
C VAL A 217 -13.38 -2.03 3.44
N SER A 218 -13.78 -1.76 4.67
CA SER A 218 -14.68 -2.59 5.46
C SER A 218 -15.69 -1.71 6.19
N ALA A 219 -16.96 -2.13 6.16
CA ALA A 219 -18.03 -1.53 6.94
C ALA A 219 -18.61 -2.60 7.86
N TYR A 220 -18.76 -2.26 9.13
CA TYR A 220 -19.31 -3.14 10.14
C TYR A 220 -20.10 -2.31 11.15
N GLN A 221 -21.06 -2.95 11.81
CA GLN A 221 -21.74 -2.36 12.94
C GLN A 221 -20.91 -2.64 14.19
N GLY A 222 -20.54 -1.59 14.91
CA GLY A 222 -19.77 -1.65 16.15
C GLY A 222 -20.38 -0.77 17.24
N GLY A 223 -20.33 -1.23 18.48
CA GLY A 223 -21.07 -0.65 19.62
C GLY A 223 -22.11 -1.63 20.18
N ARG A 224 -22.50 -1.42 21.44
CA ARG A 224 -23.58 -2.18 22.12
C ARG A 224 -24.89 -1.40 22.04
#